data_AF-A0A1A8W2R1-F1
#
_entry.id   AF-A0A1A8W2R1-F1
#
_cell.length_a   1.000
_cell.length_b   1.000
_cell.length_c   1.000
_cell.angle_alpha   90.00
_cell.angle_beta   90.00
_cell.angle_gamma   90.00
#
_symmetry.space_group_name_H-M   'P 1'
#
loop_
_entity.id
_entity.type
_entity.pdbx_description
1 polymer ?
#
loop_
_entity_poly.entity_id
_entity_poly.type
_entity_poly.pdbx_seq_one_letter_code
_entity_poly.pdbx_strand_id
1 'polypeptide(L)' 'MFNDQKVLVDIYIPRKCSATSRLIPAKEHGAVQINIGM' A
#
# COMPACT_ATOMS: atom_id res chain seq x y z
N MET A 1 -3.58 5.48 -9.69
CA MET A 1 -4.33 5.64 -10.93
C MET A 1 -4.01 7.00 -11.48
N PHE A 2 -3.59 7.07 -12.74
CA PHE A 2 -3.40 8.32 -13.44
C PHE A 2 -4.57 8.52 -14.38
N ASN A 3 -5.07 9.75 -14.50
CA ASN A 3 -6.03 10.09 -15.54
C ASN A 3 -5.33 10.29 -16.89
N ASP A 4 -6.10 10.58 -17.95
CA ASP A 4 -5.56 10.79 -19.30
C ASP A 4 -4.61 11.99 -19.42
N GLN A 5 -4.68 12.91 -18.45
CA GLN A 5 -3.77 14.06 -18.32
C GLN A 5 -2.51 13.75 -17.51
N LYS A 6 -2.27 12.47 -17.17
CA LYS A 6 -1.15 11.99 -16.34
C LYS A 6 -1.13 12.58 -14.93
N VAL A 7 -2.29 12.97 -14.40
CA VAL A 7 -2.44 13.42 -13.02
C VAL A 7 -2.81 12.23 -12.13
N LEU A 8 -2.13 12.09 -10.99
CA LEU A 8 -2.45 11.07 -9.99
C LEU A 8 -3.78 11.41 -9.33
N VAL A 9 -4.79 10.56 -9.50
CA VAL A 9 -6.14 10.75 -8.98
C VAL A 9 -6.50 9.82 -7.82
N ASP A 10 -5.58 8.95 -7.40
CA ASP A 10 -5.80 8.08 -6.24
C ASP A 10 -5.74 8.85 -4.93
N ILE A 11 -6.63 8.49 -4.00
CA ILE A 11 -6.63 9.01 -2.62
C ILE A 11 -5.36 8.57 -1.88
N TYR A 12 -4.91 7.32 -2.10
CA TYR A 12 -3.66 6.79 -1.56
C TYR A 12 -3.23 5.55 -2.34
N ILE A 13 -1.95 5.19 -2.22
CA ILE A 13 -1.40 3.93 -2.73
C ILE A 13 -1.28 2.98 -1.53
N PRO A 14 -1.95 1.81 -1.53
CA PRO A 14 -1.93 0.89 -0.40
C PRO A 14 -0.55 0.27 -0.18
N ARG A 15 -0.30 -0.16 1.06
CA ARG A 15 0.92 -0.91 1.38
C ARG A 15 0.90 -2.27 0.69
N LYS A 16 2.08 -2.75 0.34
CA LYS A 16 2.29 -4.07 -0.26
C LYS A 16 3.04 -4.95 0.75
N CYS A 17 2.56 -6.17 0.97
CA CYS A 17 3.27 -7.15 1.78
C CYS A 17 4.60 -7.50 1.10
N SER A 18 5.72 -7.38 1.81
CA SER A 18 7.06 -7.65 1.28
C SER A 18 7.28 -9.13 0.99
N ALA A 19 6.66 -10.04 1.75
CA ALA A 19 6.82 -11.47 1.58
C ALA A 19 6.02 -12.03 0.38
N THR A 20 4.76 -11.63 0.23
CA THR A 20 3.84 -12.24 -0.76
C THR A 20 3.48 -11.32 -1.92
N SER A 21 3.93 -10.07 -1.91
CA SER A 21 3.52 -9.05 -2.89
C SER A 21 2.01 -8.75 -2.93
N ARG A 22 1.21 -9.22 -1.97
CA ARG A 22 -0.22 -8.88 -1.88
C ARG A 22 -0.42 -7.43 -1.45
N LEU A 23 -1.42 -6.76 -2.01
CA LEU A 23 -1.87 -5.45 -1.53
C LEU A 23 -2.59 -5.59 -0.19
N ILE A 24 -2.30 -4.69 0.74
CA ILE A 24 -2.92 -4.62 2.07
C ILE A 24 -4.04 -3.56 2.04
N PRO A 25 -5.33 -3.95 2.05
CA PRO A 25 -6.44 -3.01 2.04
C PRO A 25 -6.62 -2.33 3.42
N ALA A 26 -7.32 -1.20 3.44
CA ALA A 26 -7.48 -0.37 4.65
C ALA A 26 -8.15 -1.08 5.85
N LYS A 27 -8.96 -2.13 5.61
CA LYS A 27 -9.67 -2.89 6.66
C LYS A 27 -8.96 -4.18 7.07
N GLU A 28 -7.72 -4.41 6.64
CA GLU A 28 -6.96 -5.58 7.06
C GLU A 28 -6.32 -5.35 8.43
N HIS A 29 -7.08 -5.62 9.50
CA HIS A 29 -6.64 -5.40 10.89
C HIS A 29 -5.54 -6.36 11.37
N GLY A 30 -5.32 -7.48 10.67
CA GLY A 30 -4.25 -8.43 10.97
C GLY A 30 -2.88 -8.04 10.38
N ALA A 31 -2.80 -7.00 9.56
CA ALA A 31 -1.56 -6.58 8.93
C ALA A 31 -0.69 -5.78 9.92
N VAL A 32 0.51 -6.29 10.20
CA VAL A 32 1.50 -5.64 11.08
C VAL A 32 2.63 -5.00 10.28
N GLN A 33 3.27 -3.98 10.86
CA GLN A 33 4.47 -3.35 10.33
C GLN A 33 5.56 -3.44 11.39
N ILE A 34 6.65 -4.10 11.04
CA ILE A 34 7.77 -4.37 11.96
C ILE A 34 8.92 -3.47 11.54
N ASN A 35 9.40 -2.63 12.47
CA ASN A 35 10.63 -1.87 12.30
C ASN A 35 11.76 -2.64 12.97
N ILE A 36 12.88 -2.82 12.27
CA ILE A 36 14.07 -3.47 12.82
C ILE A 36 15.04 -2.37 13.25
N GLY A 37 15.46 -2.40 14.51
CA GLY A 37 16.48 -1.49 15.04
C GLY A 37 17.84 -1.79 14.44
N MET A 38 18.67 -0.76 14.30
CA MET A 38 20.06 -0.89 13.88
C MET A 38 20.93 -1.43 15.01
#